data_AF-A0A524EXJ0-F1
#
_entry.id   AF-A0A524EXJ0-F1
#
_cell.length_a   1.000
_cell.length_b   1.000
_cell.length_c   1.000
_cell.angle_alpha   90.00
_cell.angle_beta   90.00
_cell.angle_gamma   90.00
#
_symmetry.space_group_name_H-M   'P 1'
#
loop_
_entity.id
_entity.type
_entity.pdbx_description
1 polymer ?
#
loop_
_entity_poly.entity_id
_entity_poly.type
_entity_poly.pdbx_seq_one_letter_code
_entity_poly.pdbx_strand_id
1 'polypeptide(L)'
;MTEVSSQDFIEKLNEVQELMLKEDYKKAIIILDKLKTIDKQSDFNYNLTHKLYQLDSNVHSLYNQQLILKFIFSLSNKKKEIFFEELLELLKKEESLEIDIGTLKREIEILVLRSLLTCRVEEDKLVL
;
A
#
# COMPACT_ATOMS: atom_id res chain seq x y z
N MET A 1 3.71 -18.36 -26.59
CA MET A 1 3.77 -17.28 -25.58
C MET A 1 4.70 -16.23 -26.12
N THR A 2 4.26 -14.99 -26.25
CA THR A 2 5.12 -13.88 -26.69
C THR A 2 6.10 -13.62 -25.55
N GLU A 3 7.40 -13.79 -25.80
CA GLU A 3 8.44 -13.41 -24.85
C GLU A 3 8.33 -11.90 -24.61
N VAL A 4 8.09 -11.50 -23.37
CA VAL A 4 8.11 -10.08 -22.99
C VAL A 4 9.56 -9.65 -22.93
N SER A 5 9.94 -8.66 -23.73
CA SER A 5 11.33 -8.21 -23.74
C SER A 5 11.67 -7.52 -22.42
N SER A 6 12.96 -7.49 -22.05
CA SER A 6 13.41 -6.73 -20.88
C SER A 6 13.05 -5.24 -21.00
N GLN A 7 12.96 -4.71 -22.22
CA GLN A 7 12.55 -3.33 -22.47
C GLN A 7 11.07 -3.11 -22.11
N ASP A 8 10.18 -3.99 -22.55
CA ASP A 8 8.75 -3.93 -22.19
C ASP A 8 8.56 -4.03 -20.67
N PHE A 9 9.36 -4.88 -20.00
CA PHE A 9 9.33 -5.02 -18.55
C PHE A 9 9.74 -3.72 -17.83
N ILE A 10 10.81 -3.07 -18.29
CA ILE A 10 11.28 -1.78 -17.76
C ILE A 10 10.22 -0.69 -17.96
N GLU A 11 9.60 -0.63 -19.14
CA GLU A 11 8.55 0.35 -19.44
C GLU A 11 7.36 0.19 -18.50
N LYS A 12 6.96 -1.05 -18.20
CA LYS A 12 5.89 -1.32 -17.23
C LYS A 12 6.27 -0.98 -15.80
N LEU A 13 7.52 -1.19 -15.38
CA LEU A 13 7.99 -0.72 -14.08
C LEU A 13 7.97 0.81 -13.98
N ASN A 14 8.29 1.52 -15.06
CA ASN A 14 8.21 2.98 -15.11
C ASN A 14 6.75 3.47 -15.09
N GLU A 15 5.85 2.80 -15.81
CA GLU A 15 4.40 3.07 -15.76
C GLU A 15 3.85 2.96 -14.33
N VAL A 16 4.29 1.95 -13.56
CA VAL A 16 3.95 1.80 -12.14
C VAL A 16 4.38 3.02 -11.33
N GLN A 17 5.60 3.51 -11.53
CA GLN A 17 6.10 4.69 -10.82
C GLN A 17 5.29 5.94 -11.17
N GLU A 18 4.88 6.12 -12.42
CA GLU A 18 4.01 7.22 -12.82
C GLU A 18 2.61 7.13 -12.19
N LEU A 19 2.04 5.93 -12.10
CA LEU A 19 0.76 5.70 -11.44
C LEU A 19 0.84 6.00 -9.94
N MET A 20 1.95 5.62 -9.29
CA MET A 20 2.20 5.97 -7.88
C MET A 20 2.24 7.48 -7.66
N LEU A 21 2.90 8.24 -8.54
CA LEU A 21 2.94 9.71 -8.45
C LEU A 21 1.55 10.35 -8.62
N LYS A 22 0.65 9.67 -9.33
CA LYS A 22 -0.76 10.07 -9.51
C LYS A 22 -1.69 9.48 -8.46
N GLU A 23 -1.15 8.76 -7.47
CA GLU A 23 -1.89 8.03 -6.43
C GLU A 23 -2.89 6.99 -6.96
N ASP A 24 -2.70 6.50 -8.20
CA ASP A 24 -3.52 5.45 -8.81
C ASP A 24 -2.98 4.06 -8.46
N TYR A 25 -2.94 3.77 -7.16
CA TYR A 25 -2.28 2.59 -6.62
C TYR A 25 -2.97 1.28 -7.05
N LYS A 26 -4.29 1.28 -7.22
CA LYS A 26 -5.02 0.08 -7.70
C LYS A 26 -4.55 -0.37 -9.06
N LYS A 27 -4.39 0.55 -10.01
CA LYS A 27 -3.85 0.21 -11.34
C LYS A 27 -2.40 -0.21 -11.27
N ALA A 28 -1.60 0.45 -10.43
CA ALA A 28 -0.21 0.07 -10.20
C ALA A 28 -0.07 -1.40 -9.72
N ILE A 29 -0.89 -1.81 -8.73
CA ILE A 29 -0.93 -3.20 -8.23
C ILE A 29 -1.25 -4.19 -9.35
N ILE A 30 -2.26 -3.91 -10.17
CA ILE A 30 -2.65 -4.78 -11.29
C ILE A 30 -1.49 -4.99 -12.28
N ILE A 31 -0.70 -3.95 -12.55
CA ILE A 31 0.48 -4.07 -13.42
C ILE A 31 1.56 -4.91 -12.75
N LEU A 32 1.84 -4.65 -11.47
CA LEU A 32 2.85 -5.39 -10.70
C LEU A 32 2.53 -6.88 -10.59
N ASP A 33 1.26 -7.26 -10.40
CA ASP A 33 0.84 -8.67 -10.36
C ASP A 33 1.09 -9.39 -11.69
N LYS A 34 0.87 -8.70 -12.81
CA LYS A 34 1.20 -9.23 -14.14
C LYS A 34 2.72 -9.38 -14.28
N LEU A 35 3.50 -8.39 -13.85
CA LEU A 35 4.96 -8.45 -13.91
C LEU A 35 5.54 -9.57 -13.04
N LYS A 36 5.02 -9.80 -11.83
CA LYS A 36 5.38 -10.95 -10.97
C LYS A 36 5.08 -12.29 -11.64
N THR A 37 4.02 -12.37 -12.45
CA THR A 37 3.71 -13.58 -13.21
C THR A 37 4.71 -13.82 -14.34
N ILE A 38 5.12 -12.76 -15.04
CA ILE A 38 6.12 -12.82 -16.13
C ILE A 38 7.50 -13.15 -15.56
N ASP A 39 7.88 -12.54 -14.43
CA ASP A 39 9.16 -12.77 -13.74
C ASP A 39 9.33 -14.23 -13.30
N LYS A 40 8.26 -14.88 -12.81
CA LYS A 40 8.28 -16.33 -12.50
C LYS A 40 8.55 -17.24 -13.71
N GLN A 41 8.34 -16.74 -14.93
CA GLN A 41 8.45 -17.49 -16.18
C GLN A 41 9.69 -17.09 -16.99
N SER A 42 10.46 -16.10 -16.53
CA SER A 42 11.53 -15.44 -17.29
C SER A 42 12.78 -15.30 -16.41
N ASP A 43 13.96 -15.33 -17.01
CA ASP A 43 15.23 -15.13 -16.29
C ASP A 43 15.67 -13.67 -16.38
N PHE A 44 14.92 -12.77 -15.72
CA PHE A 44 15.31 -11.37 -15.65
C PHE A 44 16.51 -11.18 -14.71
N ASN A 45 17.31 -10.15 -14.98
CA ASN A 45 18.42 -9.83 -14.10
C ASN A 45 17.94 -9.42 -12.70
N TYR A 46 18.80 -9.67 -11.70
CA TYR A 46 18.52 -9.38 -10.30
C TYR A 46 18.01 -7.96 -10.05
N ASN A 47 18.53 -6.95 -10.77
CA ASN A 47 18.14 -5.56 -10.56
C ASN A 47 16.68 -5.30 -10.94
N LEU A 48 16.19 -5.92 -12.02
CA LEU A 48 14.82 -5.79 -12.46
C LEU A 48 13.85 -6.50 -11.51
N THR A 49 14.19 -7.73 -11.11
CA THR A 49 13.41 -8.49 -10.13
C THR A 49 13.37 -7.76 -8.79
N HIS A 50 14.51 -7.27 -8.29
CA HIS A 50 14.56 -6.47 -7.06
C HIS A 50 13.72 -5.20 -7.16
N LYS A 51 13.82 -4.44 -8.26
CA LYS A 51 13.00 -3.23 -8.48
C LYS A 51 11.50 -3.56 -8.51
N LEU A 52 11.09 -4.65 -9.14
CA LEU A 52 9.71 -5.13 -9.15
C LEU A 52 9.18 -5.31 -7.73
N TYR A 53 9.86 -6.12 -6.90
CA TYR A 53 9.39 -6.41 -5.54
C TYR A 53 9.47 -5.19 -4.60
N GLN A 54 10.43 -4.30 -4.82
CA GLN A 54 10.49 -3.03 -4.10
C GLN A 54 9.28 -2.14 -4.43
N LEU A 55 8.93 -2.00 -5.70
CA LEU A 55 7.76 -1.24 -6.13
C LEU A 55 6.47 -1.88 -5.62
N ASP A 56 6.36 -3.21 -5.68
CA ASP A 56 5.23 -3.97 -5.16
C ASP A 56 4.99 -3.65 -3.68
N SER A 57 6.03 -3.78 -2.85
CA SER A 57 5.95 -3.47 -1.42
C SER A 57 5.55 -2.02 -1.17
N ASN A 58 6.15 -1.07 -1.90
CA ASN A 58 5.86 0.35 -1.75
C ASN A 58 4.42 0.71 -2.13
N VAL A 59 3.92 0.18 -3.26
CA VAL A 59 2.57 0.45 -3.75
C VAL A 59 1.53 -0.07 -2.77
N HIS A 60 1.71 -1.29 -2.24
CA HIS A 60 0.79 -1.85 -1.26
C HIS A 60 0.77 -1.04 0.04
N SER A 61 1.94 -0.62 0.55
CA SER A 61 2.01 0.26 1.73
C SER A 61 1.29 1.60 1.48
N LEU A 62 1.54 2.27 0.35
CA LEU A 62 0.87 3.53 -0.01
C LEU A 62 -0.64 3.37 -0.19
N TYR A 63 -1.09 2.29 -0.82
CA TYR A 63 -2.51 2.00 -0.97
C TYR A 63 -3.19 1.78 0.38
N ASN A 64 -2.58 1.01 1.27
CA ASN A 64 -3.08 0.80 2.63
C ASN A 64 -3.16 2.13 3.39
N GLN A 65 -2.10 2.94 3.34
CA GLN A 65 -2.06 4.27 3.95
C GLN A 65 -3.18 5.17 3.43
N GLN A 66 -3.46 5.16 2.12
CA GLN A 66 -4.55 5.93 1.53
C GLN A 66 -5.91 5.54 2.11
N LEU A 67 -6.19 4.24 2.23
CA LEU A 67 -7.44 3.74 2.80
C LEU A 67 -7.56 4.07 4.29
N ILE A 68 -6.50 3.82 5.05
CA ILE A 68 -6.44 4.14 6.49
C ILE A 68 -6.68 5.63 6.72
N LEU A 69 -5.98 6.50 5.98
CA LEU A 69 -6.09 7.94 6.14
C LEU A 69 -7.51 8.44 5.83
N LYS A 70 -8.08 7.99 4.71
CA LYS A 70 -9.46 8.31 4.31
C LYS A 70 -10.45 7.87 5.39
N PHE A 71 -10.28 6.66 5.90
CA PHE A 71 -11.16 6.11 6.92
C PHE A 71 -11.08 6.90 8.23
N ILE A 72 -9.87 7.12 8.76
CA ILE A 72 -9.65 7.87 9.99
C ILE A 72 -10.18 9.30 9.88
N PHE A 73 -9.97 9.97 8.75
CA PHE A 73 -10.52 11.32 8.52
C PHE A 73 -12.04 11.35 8.58
N SER A 74 -12.71 10.30 8.09
CA SER A 74 -14.17 10.17 8.21
C SER A 74 -14.62 9.89 9.65
N LEU A 75 -13.80 9.18 10.42
CA LEU A 75 -14.07 8.74 11.78
C LEU A 75 -13.82 9.84 12.82
N SER A 76 -12.80 10.68 12.64
CA SER A 76 -12.42 11.74 13.59
C SER A 76 -13.52 12.78 13.81
N ASN A 77 -14.44 12.93 12.84
CA ASN A 77 -15.63 13.77 12.99
C ASN A 77 -16.68 13.18 13.96
N LYS A 78 -16.57 11.89 14.30
CA LYS A 78 -17.57 11.12 15.06
C LYS A 78 -17.03 10.58 16.38
N LYS A 79 -15.73 10.29 16.45
CA LYS A 79 -15.07 9.70 17.63
C LYS A 79 -13.80 10.47 17.96
N LYS A 80 -13.51 10.56 19.25
CA LYS A 80 -12.26 11.13 19.78
C LYS A 80 -11.14 10.10 19.92
N GLU A 81 -11.50 8.82 19.99
CA GLU A 81 -10.54 7.73 20.11
C GLU A 81 -11.08 6.45 19.49
N ILE A 82 -10.18 5.53 19.13
CA ILE A 82 -10.49 4.20 18.64
C ILE A 82 -9.37 3.20 18.97
N PHE A 83 -9.73 2.01 19.44
CA PHE A 83 -8.76 0.93 19.65
C PHE A 83 -8.29 0.34 18.31
N PHE A 84 -7.03 -0.09 18.22
CA PHE A 84 -6.49 -0.62 16.95
C PHE A 84 -7.24 -1.85 16.43
N GLU A 85 -7.68 -2.74 17.31
CA GLU A 85 -8.47 -3.92 16.93
C GLU A 85 -9.83 -3.51 16.35
N GLU A 86 -10.49 -2.53 16.96
CA GLU A 86 -11.74 -1.98 16.43
C GLU A 86 -11.53 -1.33 15.06
N LEU A 87 -10.47 -0.53 14.92
CA LEU A 87 -10.11 0.10 13.66
C LEU A 87 -9.84 -0.94 12.57
N LEU A 88 -9.13 -2.02 12.88
CA LEU A 88 -8.83 -3.09 11.93
C LEU A 88 -10.09 -3.78 11.43
N GLU A 89 -11.00 -4.13 12.34
CA GLU A 89 -12.28 -4.76 11.99
C GLU A 89 -13.14 -3.84 11.10
N LEU A 90 -13.18 -2.54 11.40
CA LEU A 90 -13.89 -1.57 10.57
C LEU A 90 -13.25 -1.44 9.18
N LEU A 91 -11.92 -1.35 9.10
CA LEU A 91 -11.20 -1.26 7.82
C LEU A 91 -11.40 -2.51 6.94
N LYS A 92 -11.38 -3.70 7.54
CA LYS A 92 -11.70 -4.96 6.83
C LYS A 92 -13.13 -4.95 6.30
N LYS A 93 -14.08 -4.49 7.11
CA LYS A 93 -15.50 -4.49 6.77
C LYS A 93 -15.88 -3.45 5.72
N GLU A 94 -15.34 -2.23 5.84
CA GLU A 94 -15.78 -1.07 5.05
C GLU A 94 -14.90 -0.81 3.83
N GLU A 95 -13.60 -1.06 3.92
CA GLU A 95 -12.64 -0.78 2.84
C GLU A 95 -12.00 -2.08 2.27
N SER A 96 -12.43 -3.26 2.75
CA SER A 96 -11.88 -4.57 2.36
C SER A 96 -10.36 -4.65 2.52
N LEU A 97 -9.82 -4.00 3.55
CA LEU A 97 -8.39 -3.93 3.81
C LEU A 97 -7.91 -5.21 4.53
N GLU A 98 -7.26 -6.11 3.80
CA GLU A 98 -6.73 -7.37 4.33
C GLU A 98 -5.29 -7.21 4.85
N ILE A 99 -5.14 -6.69 6.07
CA ILE A 99 -3.84 -6.58 6.76
C ILE A 99 -3.93 -7.12 8.20
N ASP A 100 -2.78 -7.42 8.80
CA ASP A 100 -2.67 -7.73 10.23
C ASP A 100 -2.53 -6.46 11.10
N ILE A 101 -2.71 -6.62 12.40
CA ILE A 101 -2.64 -5.54 13.39
C ILE A 101 -1.27 -4.85 13.43
N GLY A 102 -0.18 -5.60 13.25
CA GLY A 102 1.18 -5.07 13.25
C GLY A 102 1.43 -4.20 12.02
N THR A 103 0.97 -4.66 10.85
CA THR A 103 0.98 -3.86 9.62
C THR A 103 0.15 -2.59 9.80
N LEU A 104 -1.07 -2.67 10.34
CA LEU A 104 -1.91 -1.49 10.59
C LEU A 104 -1.19 -0.44 11.46
N LYS A 105 -0.64 -0.86 12.60
CA LYS A 105 0.11 0.03 13.51
C LYS A 105 1.28 0.70 12.79
N ARG A 106 2.08 -0.07 12.05
CA ARG A 106 3.23 0.45 11.28
C ARG A 106 2.79 1.47 10.22
N GLU A 107 1.75 1.19 9.44
CA GLU A 107 1.27 2.14 8.42
C GLU A 107 0.78 3.45 9.06
N ILE A 108 0.12 3.38 10.22
CA ILE A 108 -0.31 4.57 10.98
C ILE A 108 0.88 5.36 11.52
N GLU A 109 1.88 4.69 12.09
CA GLU A 109 3.12 5.34 12.54
C GLU A 109 3.80 6.09 11.38
N ILE A 110 3.86 5.49 10.18
CA ILE A 110 4.41 6.14 8.99
C ILE A 110 3.61 7.40 8.64
N LEU A 111 2.27 7.33 8.67
CA LEU A 111 1.41 8.49 8.41
C LEU A 111 1.63 9.62 9.41
N VAL A 112 1.81 9.30 10.70
CA VAL A 112 2.10 10.27 11.77
C VAL A 112 3.49 10.89 11.57
N LEU A 113 4.52 10.07 11.33
CA LEU A 113 5.90 10.54 11.10
C LEU A 113 6.01 11.45 9.88
N ARG A 114 5.18 11.21 8.86
CA ARG A 114 5.07 12.06 7.66
C ARG A 114 4.18 13.29 7.85
N SER A 115 3.61 13.49 9.04
CA SER A 115 2.65 14.56 9.33
C SER A 115 1.40 14.53 8.44
N LEU A 116 1.04 13.36 7.91
CA LEU A 116 -0.17 13.17 7.10
C LEU A 116 -1.39 12.85 7.98
N LEU A 117 -1.16 12.21 9.13
CA LEU A 117 -2.19 11.94 10.12
C LEU A 117 -1.83 12.65 11.43
N THR A 118 -2.71 13.56 11.86
CA THR A 118 -2.57 14.23 13.16
C THR A 118 -3.35 13.45 14.20
N CYS A 119 -2.68 12.54 14.91
CA CYS A 119 -3.27 11.78 16.02
C CYS A 119 -2.19 11.50 17.07
N ARG A 120 -2.61 11.04 18.26
CA ARG A 120 -1.70 10.47 19.26
C ARG A 120 -1.87 8.96 19.30
N VAL A 121 -0.77 8.25 19.16
CA VAL A 121 -0.72 6.80 19.33
C VAL A 121 -0.48 6.48 20.80
N GLU A 122 -1.39 5.74 21.41
CA GLU A 122 -1.24 5.09 22.72
C GLU A 122 -1.15 3.56 22.49
N GLU A 123 -0.71 2.77 23.49
CA GLU A 123 -0.32 1.36 23.32
C GLU A 123 -1.31 0.51 22.48
N ASP A 124 -2.60 0.68 22.73
CA ASP A 124 -3.68 -0.08 22.11
C ASP A 124 -4.72 0.78 21.37
N LYS A 125 -4.56 2.10 21.34
CA LYS A 125 -5.54 3.02 20.73
C LYS A 125 -4.94 4.25 20.07
N LEU A 126 -5.76 4.85 19.20
CA LEU A 126 -5.52 6.15 18.58
C LEU A 126 -6.42 7.19 19.22
N VAL A 127 -5.84 8.34 19.57
CA VAL A 127 -6.58 9.55 19.93
C VAL A 127 -6.57 10.47 18.71
N LEU A 128 -7.76 10.76 18.19
CA LEU A 128 -8.02 11.43 16.91
C LEU A 128 -8.26 12.94 17.05
#